data_AF-A0A8T4S5R6-F1
#
_entry.id   AF-A0A8T4S5R6-F1
#
_cell.length_a   1.000
_cell.length_b   1.000
_cell.length_c   1.000
_cell.angle_alpha   90.00
_cell.angle_beta   90.00
_cell.angle_gamma   90.00
#
_symmetry.space_group_name_H-M   'P 1'
#
loop_
_entity.id
_entity.type
_entity.pdbx_description
1 polymer ?
#
loop_
_entity_poly.entity_id
_entity_poly.type
_entity_poly.pdbx_seq_one_letter_code
_entity_poly.pdbx_strand_id
1 'polypeptide(L)'
;MKKESKPFIFGATASIILIAFYFIIVSLAESFEHAMREFLDYYLLLIPLAAGFGIQVGLYTFLRESMRSLHAVKTVTASGGMSTTSMVACCAHHLVDIAPLLGVTAAAAFLAKYQVLFMVIGLFSNALGILIMLEVIKNNEIYDKSGYLLFVKRYDLRLLQKATFIIGIAASIVAIIFFPVHAGLENSITKSLGSQSRQIGDIIFGATPSFVDGVLEISFSIDTHTGSLDFEMDKVSQIVDSKKKRMLPLEWNGSAPGGHHRKGILRFSKPNGSFTLYITLDDGSTSFKWGG
;
A
#
# COMPACT_ATOMS: atom_id res chain seq x y z
N MET A 1 -19.52 28.13 18.71
CA MET A 1 -18.32 27.35 19.07
C MET A 1 -17.24 28.30 19.56
N LYS A 2 -16.61 28.02 20.71
CA LYS A 2 -15.48 28.83 21.20
C LYS A 2 -14.38 28.87 20.11
N LYS A 3 -13.78 30.04 19.89
CA LYS A 3 -12.79 30.29 18.82
C LYS A 3 -11.62 29.27 18.86
N GLU A 4 -11.29 28.78 20.04
CA GLU A 4 -10.19 27.85 20.30
C GLU A 4 -10.44 26.39 19.85
N SER A 5 -11.70 25.96 19.64
CA SER A 5 -11.96 24.55 19.27
C SER A 5 -11.90 24.29 17.76
N LYS A 6 -11.92 25.33 16.93
CA LYS A 6 -11.96 25.18 15.47
C LYS A 6 -10.72 24.46 14.91
N PRO A 7 -9.47 24.86 15.27
CA PRO A 7 -8.28 24.20 14.73
C PRO A 7 -8.26 22.69 15.01
N PHE A 8 -8.66 22.29 16.21
CA PHE A 8 -8.73 20.88 16.60
C PHE A 8 -9.77 20.11 15.79
N ILE A 9 -10.96 20.69 15.59
CA ILE A 9 -12.04 20.06 14.82
C ILE A 9 -11.64 19.89 13.35
N PHE A 10 -11.06 20.93 12.74
CA PHE A 10 -10.58 20.83 11.36
C PHE A 10 -9.48 19.77 11.21
N GLY A 11 -8.54 19.71 12.16
CA GLY A 11 -7.49 18.69 12.15
C GLY A 11 -8.04 17.27 12.31
N ALA A 12 -8.89 17.02 13.30
CA ALA A 12 -9.50 15.70 13.52
C ALA A 12 -10.37 15.27 12.33
N THR A 13 -11.15 16.20 11.77
CA THR A 13 -11.98 15.95 10.58
C THR A 13 -11.09 15.59 9.38
N ALA A 14 -9.97 16.29 9.19
CA ALA A 14 -9.04 16.00 8.11
C ALA A 14 -8.41 14.59 8.23
N SER A 15 -7.99 14.16 9.42
CA SER A 15 -7.49 12.79 9.64
C SER A 15 -8.54 11.73 9.34
N ILE A 16 -9.79 11.93 9.78
CA ILE A 16 -10.89 10.98 9.54
C ILE A 16 -11.21 10.90 8.04
N ILE A 17 -11.35 12.06 7.37
CA ILE A 17 -11.60 12.12 5.93
C ILE A 17 -10.51 11.39 5.17
N LEU A 18 -9.25 11.55 5.58
CA LEU A 18 -8.11 10.95 4.90
C LEU A 18 -8.09 9.42 5.01
N ILE A 19 -8.37 8.88 6.19
CA ILE A 19 -8.52 7.43 6.40
C ILE A 19 -9.73 6.90 5.63
N ALA A 20 -10.87 7.60 5.68
CA ALA A 20 -12.05 7.22 4.93
C ALA A 20 -11.79 7.22 3.41
N PHE A 21 -11.07 8.22 2.92
CA PHE A 21 -10.68 8.32 1.52
C PHE A 21 -9.77 7.16 1.10
N TYR A 22 -8.80 6.77 1.94
CA TYR A 22 -8.01 5.56 1.72
C TYR A 22 -8.92 4.32 1.56
N PHE A 23 -9.81 4.06 2.52
CA PHE A 23 -10.69 2.90 2.44
C PHE A 23 -11.61 2.93 1.21
N ILE A 24 -12.16 4.08 0.84
CA ILE A 24 -13.00 4.24 -0.35
C ILE A 24 -12.21 3.89 -1.61
N ILE A 25 -11.03 4.47 -1.80
CA ILE A 25 -10.23 4.25 -3.02
C ILE A 25 -9.80 2.79 -3.14
N VAL A 26 -9.26 2.19 -2.06
CA VAL A 26 -8.79 0.80 -2.11
C VAL A 26 -9.93 -0.19 -2.26
N SER A 27 -11.08 0.07 -1.62
CA SER A 27 -12.26 -0.79 -1.75
C SER A 27 -12.88 -0.73 -3.14
N LEU A 28 -12.86 0.44 -3.79
CA LEU A 28 -13.34 0.62 -5.16
C LEU A 28 -12.38 0.01 -6.20
N ALA A 29 -11.08 0.02 -5.92
CA ALA A 29 -10.07 -0.53 -6.82
C ALA A 29 -9.99 -2.06 -6.77
N GLU A 30 -10.10 -2.65 -5.57
CA GLU A 30 -9.89 -4.09 -5.35
C GLU A 30 -11.07 -4.72 -4.60
N SER A 31 -11.15 -4.51 -3.27
CA SER A 31 -12.24 -4.99 -2.42
C SER A 31 -12.09 -4.44 -1.00
N PHE A 32 -13.17 -4.45 -0.21
CA PHE A 32 -13.11 -4.03 1.18
C PHE A 32 -12.23 -4.96 2.04
N GLU A 33 -12.26 -6.28 1.82
CA GLU A 33 -11.38 -7.18 2.58
C GLU A 33 -9.90 -6.95 2.24
N HIS A 34 -9.58 -6.61 0.99
CA HIS A 34 -8.21 -6.25 0.62
C HIS A 34 -7.77 -4.94 1.29
N ALA A 35 -8.62 -3.91 1.26
CA ALA A 35 -8.36 -2.63 1.94
C ALA A 35 -8.12 -2.81 3.46
N MET A 36 -8.88 -3.70 4.10
CA MET A 36 -8.70 -4.00 5.52
C MET A 36 -7.39 -4.72 5.80
N ARG A 37 -7.01 -5.72 4.99
CA ARG A 37 -5.73 -6.44 5.17
C ARG A 37 -4.54 -5.51 4.98
N GLU A 38 -4.50 -4.76 3.88
CA GLU A 38 -3.47 -3.73 3.63
C GLU A 38 -3.36 -2.72 4.78
N PHE A 39 -4.50 -2.23 5.28
CA PHE A 39 -4.53 -1.31 6.41
C PHE A 39 -3.87 -1.91 7.65
N LEU A 40 -4.20 -3.17 7.99
CA LEU A 40 -3.65 -3.85 9.17
C LEU A 40 -2.17 -4.22 9.01
N ASP A 41 -1.69 -4.44 7.79
CA ASP A 41 -0.27 -4.68 7.53
C ASP A 41 0.56 -3.40 7.69
N TYR A 42 -0.02 -2.24 7.35
CA TYR A 42 0.69 -0.95 7.34
C TYR A 42 0.19 0.09 8.35
N TYR A 43 -0.67 -0.28 9.31
CA TYR A 43 -1.30 0.69 10.24
C TYR A 43 -0.28 1.51 11.03
N LEU A 44 0.88 0.93 11.35
CA LEU A 44 1.98 1.61 12.06
C LEU A 44 2.58 2.78 11.29
N LEU A 45 2.48 2.79 9.96
CA LEU A 45 2.91 3.91 9.11
C LEU A 45 1.74 4.81 8.76
N LEU A 46 0.59 4.21 8.42
CA LEU A 46 -0.58 4.93 7.92
C LEU A 46 -1.25 5.79 9.01
N ILE A 47 -1.43 5.27 10.22
CA ILE A 47 -2.09 6.03 11.32
C ILE A 47 -1.27 7.26 11.70
N PRO A 48 0.06 7.18 11.95
CA PRO A 48 0.86 8.37 12.23
C PRO A 48 0.85 9.38 11.09
N LEU A 49 0.81 8.92 9.84
CA LEU A 49 0.76 9.80 8.67
C LEU A 49 -0.58 10.56 8.60
N ALA A 50 -1.71 9.87 8.81
CA ALA A 50 -3.03 10.49 8.86
C ALA A 50 -3.20 11.42 10.08
N ALA A 51 -2.71 11.02 11.25
CA ALA A 51 -2.71 11.86 12.45
C ALA A 51 -1.87 13.12 12.25
N GLY A 52 -0.66 12.95 11.69
CA GLY A 52 0.23 14.05 11.37
C GLY A 52 -0.36 15.04 10.37
N PHE A 53 -1.03 14.55 9.31
CA PHE A 53 -1.78 15.40 8.38
C PHE A 53 -2.87 16.23 9.10
N GLY A 54 -3.64 15.61 9.99
CA GLY A 54 -4.62 16.34 10.81
C GLY A 54 -4.00 17.41 11.69
N ILE A 55 -2.86 17.11 12.33
CA ILE A 55 -2.10 18.10 13.11
C ILE A 55 -1.67 19.27 12.21
N GLN A 56 -1.17 18.99 11.01
CA GLN A 56 -0.79 20.03 10.05
C GLN A 56 -1.98 20.92 9.65
N VAL A 57 -3.14 20.33 9.34
CA VAL A 57 -4.36 21.08 9.02
C VAL A 57 -4.83 21.93 10.19
N GLY A 58 -4.77 21.40 11.42
CA GLY A 58 -5.11 22.12 12.63
C GLY A 58 -4.16 23.31 12.88
N LEU A 59 -2.85 23.09 12.82
CA LEU A 59 -1.84 24.14 12.98
C LEU A 59 -1.97 25.22 11.90
N TYR A 60 -2.21 24.84 10.64
CA TYR A 60 -2.46 25.79 9.55
C TYR A 60 -3.70 26.64 9.83
N THR A 61 -4.79 26.03 10.26
CA THR A 61 -6.03 26.73 10.60
C THR A 61 -5.80 27.74 11.74
N PHE A 62 -5.08 27.33 12.79
CA PHE A 62 -4.69 28.19 13.89
C PHE A 62 -3.81 29.38 13.45
N LEU A 63 -2.78 29.11 12.65
CA LEU A 63 -1.88 30.14 12.12
C LEU A 63 -2.63 31.12 11.21
N ARG A 64 -3.54 30.63 10.36
CA ARG A 64 -4.34 31.47 9.46
C ARG A 64 -5.32 32.37 10.21
N GLU A 65 -5.92 31.89 11.29
CA GLU A 65 -6.79 32.74 12.13
C GLU A 65 -6.00 33.77 12.93
N SER A 66 -4.77 33.44 13.32
CA SER A 66 -3.92 34.30 14.17
C SER A 66 -3.10 35.32 13.36
N MET A 67 -2.72 34.99 12.13
CA MET A 67 -1.95 35.85 11.24
C MET A 67 -2.80 36.26 10.04
N ARG A 68 -3.44 37.43 10.16
CA ARG A 68 -4.05 38.12 9.01
C ARG A 68 -3.02 38.76 8.07
N SER A 69 -1.71 38.73 8.36
CA SER A 69 -0.66 39.30 7.51
C SER A 69 0.04 38.24 6.64
N LEU A 70 0.18 38.54 5.34
CA LEU A 70 0.39 37.61 4.23
C LEU A 70 1.69 36.76 4.22
N HIS A 71 2.69 37.01 5.08
CA HIS A 71 4.02 36.41 4.91
C HIS A 71 4.15 34.98 5.45
N ALA A 72 3.54 34.68 6.59
CA ALA A 72 3.71 33.39 7.24
C ALA A 72 2.81 32.28 6.66
N VAL A 73 1.79 32.63 5.87
CA VAL A 73 0.92 31.66 5.18
C VAL A 73 1.65 30.95 4.04
N LYS A 74 2.59 31.62 3.35
CA LYS A 74 3.29 31.07 2.18
C LYS A 74 4.19 29.87 2.51
N THR A 75 4.92 29.91 3.63
CA THR A 75 5.81 28.82 4.07
C THR A 75 5.02 27.58 4.48
N VAL A 76 3.80 27.76 5.02
CA VAL A 76 2.95 26.65 5.47
C VAL A 76 2.23 25.96 4.30
N THR A 77 1.84 26.69 3.26
CA THR A 77 1.25 26.09 2.06
C THR A 77 2.23 25.16 1.33
N ALA A 78 3.54 25.48 1.35
CA ALA A 78 4.57 24.67 0.68
C ALA A 78 4.79 23.30 1.36
N SER A 79 4.73 23.23 2.70
CA SER A 79 4.94 21.97 3.44
C SER A 79 3.71 21.06 3.41
N GLY A 80 2.49 21.63 3.45
CA GLY A 80 1.24 20.85 3.31
C GLY A 80 1.08 20.22 1.92
N GLY A 81 1.59 20.88 0.87
CA GLY A 81 1.58 20.36 -0.50
C GLY A 81 2.39 19.07 -0.66
N MET A 82 3.60 18.98 -0.08
CA MET A 82 4.45 17.79 -0.21
C MET A 82 3.88 16.56 0.51
N SER A 83 3.30 16.72 1.71
CA SER A 83 2.69 15.60 2.45
C SER A 83 1.41 15.11 1.77
N THR A 84 0.60 16.02 1.21
CA THR A 84 -0.58 15.68 0.41
C THR A 84 -0.19 14.94 -0.87
N THR A 85 0.81 15.44 -1.61
CA THR A 85 1.30 14.77 -2.83
C THR A 85 1.88 13.40 -2.55
N SER A 86 2.66 13.24 -1.48
CA SER A 86 3.20 11.94 -1.08
C SER A 86 2.11 10.93 -0.71
N MET A 87 1.04 11.40 -0.08
CA MET A 87 -0.08 10.57 0.31
C MET A 87 -0.99 10.21 -0.87
N VAL A 88 -1.30 11.19 -1.73
CA VAL A 88 -2.02 10.93 -2.99
C VAL A 88 -1.22 9.98 -3.86
N ALA A 89 0.11 10.10 -3.93
CA ALA A 89 0.96 9.12 -4.63
C ALA A 89 0.86 7.73 -3.98
N CYS A 90 0.84 7.64 -2.64
CA CYS A 90 0.62 6.39 -1.90
C CYS A 90 -0.81 5.83 -2.05
N CYS A 91 -1.82 6.64 -2.35
CA CYS A 91 -3.18 6.14 -2.61
C CYS A 91 -3.39 5.81 -4.09
N ALA A 92 -2.75 6.57 -4.98
CA ALA A 92 -2.83 6.40 -6.43
C ALA A 92 -2.11 5.14 -6.91
N HIS A 93 -1.30 4.49 -6.07
CA HIS A 93 -0.76 3.17 -6.42
C HIS A 93 -1.81 2.07 -6.49
N HIS A 94 -3.03 2.26 -5.99
CA HIS A 94 -4.11 1.27 -6.15
C HIS A 94 -4.88 1.48 -7.47
N LEU A 95 -4.68 2.63 -8.14
CA LEU A 95 -5.16 2.85 -9.52
C LEU A 95 -4.29 2.11 -10.56
N VAL A 96 -3.26 1.41 -10.09
CA VAL A 96 -2.30 0.62 -10.85
C VAL A 96 -2.91 -0.67 -11.35
N ASP A 97 -3.88 -1.20 -10.63
CA ASP A 97 -4.57 -2.44 -10.98
C ASP A 97 -5.50 -2.26 -12.20
N ILE A 98 -5.80 -0.99 -12.54
CA ILE A 98 -6.50 -0.56 -13.77
C ILE A 98 -5.53 -0.02 -14.84
N ALA A 99 -4.24 0.11 -14.54
CA ALA A 99 -3.21 0.64 -15.44
C ALA A 99 -2.98 -0.14 -16.75
N PRO A 100 -3.30 -1.45 -16.87
CA PRO A 100 -3.22 -2.14 -18.17
C PRO A 100 -4.06 -1.49 -19.26
N LEU A 101 -5.12 -0.73 -18.93
CA LEU A 101 -5.99 -0.06 -19.89
C LEU A 101 -5.50 1.32 -20.35
N LEU A 102 -4.60 1.97 -19.59
CA LEU A 102 -4.13 3.35 -19.85
C LEU A 102 -2.65 3.45 -20.25
N GLY A 103 -1.93 2.33 -20.40
CA GLY A 103 -0.51 2.35 -20.79
C GLY A 103 0.43 2.88 -19.70
N VAL A 104 -0.02 2.99 -18.45
CA VAL A 104 0.76 3.52 -17.30
C VAL A 104 1.36 2.39 -16.44
N THR A 105 1.46 1.17 -16.97
CA THR A 105 1.87 -0.03 -16.21
C THR A 105 3.23 0.09 -15.52
N ALA A 106 4.18 0.84 -16.09
CA ALA A 106 5.52 1.01 -15.51
C ALA A 106 5.55 1.93 -14.29
N ALA A 107 4.90 3.11 -14.36
CA ALA A 107 4.83 4.03 -13.22
C ALA A 107 4.00 3.42 -12.09
N ALA A 108 2.97 2.69 -12.47
CA ALA A 108 2.06 1.99 -11.62
C ALA A 108 2.76 0.87 -10.81
N ALA A 109 3.46 -0.05 -11.49
CA ALA A 109 4.28 -1.07 -10.85
C ALA A 109 5.42 -0.48 -10.02
N PHE A 110 6.00 0.66 -10.43
CA PHE A 110 7.00 1.38 -9.64
C PHE A 110 6.42 1.90 -8.33
N LEU A 111 5.23 2.51 -8.36
CA LEU A 111 4.57 3.02 -7.17
C LEU A 111 4.26 1.90 -6.16
N ALA A 112 3.69 0.78 -6.62
CA ALA A 112 3.41 -0.39 -5.78
C ALA A 112 4.70 -0.99 -5.19
N LYS A 113 5.76 -1.09 -6.02
CA LYS A 113 7.07 -1.56 -5.55
C LYS A 113 7.69 -0.64 -4.50
N TYR A 114 7.47 0.66 -4.54
CA TYR A 114 8.11 1.61 -3.60
C TYR A 114 7.14 2.23 -2.59
N GLN A 115 5.96 1.63 -2.39
CA GLN A 115 4.91 2.08 -1.46
C GLN A 115 5.45 2.42 -0.06
N VAL A 116 6.19 1.50 0.57
CA VAL A 116 6.77 1.72 1.91
C VAL A 116 7.76 2.89 1.92
N LEU A 117 8.56 3.06 0.85
CA LEU A 117 9.48 4.18 0.74
C LEU A 117 8.73 5.51 0.69
N PHE A 118 7.64 5.59 -0.08
CA PHE A 118 6.80 6.80 -0.14
C PHE A 118 6.12 7.10 1.20
N MET A 119 5.66 6.07 1.93
CA MET A 119 5.09 6.27 3.28
C MET A 119 6.13 6.81 4.26
N VAL A 120 7.37 6.27 4.25
CA VAL A 120 8.46 6.74 5.11
C VAL A 120 8.81 8.19 4.79
N ILE A 121 9.01 8.52 3.52
CA ILE A 121 9.27 9.90 3.07
C ILE A 121 8.13 10.83 3.50
N GLY A 122 6.88 10.39 3.30
CA GLY A 122 5.68 11.11 3.70
C GLY A 122 5.63 11.39 5.21
N LEU A 123 5.97 10.41 6.04
CA LEU A 123 5.98 10.53 7.50
C LEU A 123 7.01 11.56 7.98
N PHE A 124 8.24 11.52 7.45
CA PHE A 124 9.28 12.49 7.80
C PHE A 124 8.96 13.90 7.27
N SER A 125 8.42 14.00 6.05
CA SER A 125 7.93 15.27 5.49
C SER A 125 6.81 15.87 6.36
N ASN A 126 5.91 15.02 6.85
CA ASN A 126 4.83 15.42 7.71
C ASN A 126 5.35 15.99 9.05
N ALA A 127 6.24 15.23 9.71
CA ALA A 127 6.91 15.67 10.94
C ALA A 127 7.66 17.00 10.74
N LEU A 128 8.40 17.15 9.64
CA LEU A 128 9.12 18.38 9.31
C LEU A 128 8.16 19.57 9.14
N GLY A 129 7.04 19.38 8.42
CA GLY A 129 6.03 20.42 8.23
C GLY A 129 5.38 20.86 9.55
N ILE A 130 5.13 19.93 10.48
CA ILE A 130 4.65 20.25 11.84
C ILE A 130 5.69 21.11 12.57
N LEU A 131 6.95 20.69 12.58
CA LEU A 131 8.03 21.42 13.26
C LEU A 131 8.24 22.84 12.70
N ILE A 132 8.10 23.03 11.38
CA ILE A 132 8.16 24.34 10.74
C ILE A 132 7.00 25.23 11.22
N MET A 133 5.77 24.72 11.25
CA MET A 133 4.62 25.47 11.75
C MET A 133 4.76 25.84 13.22
N LEU A 134 5.25 24.91 14.05
CA LEU A 134 5.56 25.20 15.45
C LEU A 134 6.67 26.25 15.60
N GLU A 135 7.64 26.30 14.68
CA GLU A 135 8.69 27.32 14.71
C GLU A 135 8.13 28.69 14.35
N VAL A 136 7.24 28.77 13.37
CA VAL A 136 6.52 30.00 13.02
C VAL A 136 5.71 30.50 14.23
N ILE A 137 5.00 29.60 14.92
CA ILE A 137 4.28 29.92 16.16
C ILE A 137 5.25 30.49 17.21
N LYS A 138 6.40 29.83 17.41
CA LYS A 138 7.42 30.23 18.39
C LYS A 138 7.98 31.62 18.10
N ASN A 139 8.43 31.84 16.87
CA ASN A 139 9.15 33.04 16.47
C ASN A 139 8.24 34.28 16.41
N ASN A 140 6.93 34.10 16.22
CA ASN A 140 5.95 35.20 16.21
C ASN A 140 5.19 35.33 17.54
N GLU A 141 5.57 34.55 18.54
CA GLU A 141 4.94 34.51 19.87
C GLU A 141 3.42 34.24 19.88
N ILE A 142 2.94 33.48 18.89
CA ILE A 142 1.51 33.21 18.65
C ILE A 142 1.07 31.99 19.47
N TYR A 143 1.18 32.09 20.78
CA TYR A 143 0.75 31.02 21.68
C TYR A 143 -0.67 31.28 22.17
N ASP A 144 -1.51 30.25 22.25
CA ASP A 144 -2.83 30.37 22.87
C ASP A 144 -2.67 30.55 24.40
N LYS A 145 -3.56 31.36 25.01
CA LYS A 145 -3.65 31.58 26.46
C LYS A 145 -4.01 30.30 27.23
N SER A 146 -4.53 29.27 26.55
CA SER A 146 -4.98 27.98 27.10
C SER A 146 -3.88 26.93 27.34
N GLY A 147 -2.64 27.18 26.91
CA GLY A 147 -1.44 26.48 27.41
C GLY A 147 -0.97 25.22 26.68
N TYR A 148 -1.64 24.75 25.63
CA TYR A 148 -1.21 23.55 24.90
C TYR A 148 -0.04 23.77 23.92
N LEU A 149 0.29 25.01 23.54
CA LEU A 149 1.48 25.34 22.71
C LEU A 149 2.68 25.84 23.53
N LEU A 150 2.55 25.92 24.85
CA LEU A 150 3.65 26.36 25.73
C LEU A 150 4.85 25.42 25.69
N PHE A 151 4.65 24.13 25.37
CA PHE A 151 5.76 23.16 25.26
C PHE A 151 6.78 23.57 24.20
N VAL A 152 6.36 24.33 23.19
CA VAL A 152 7.22 24.76 22.08
C VAL A 152 8.39 25.61 22.56
N LYS A 153 8.24 26.34 23.69
CA LYS A 153 9.32 27.13 24.29
C LYS A 153 10.44 26.28 24.88
N ARG A 154 10.16 25.01 25.23
CA ARG A 154 11.15 24.13 25.89
C ARG A 154 12.14 23.50 24.92
N TYR A 155 11.80 23.44 23.63
CA TYR A 155 12.57 22.70 22.64
C TYR A 155 13.20 23.60 21.58
N ASP A 156 14.42 23.26 21.17
CA ASP A 156 15.04 23.84 19.99
C ASP A 156 14.46 23.20 18.72
N LEU A 157 13.41 23.84 18.19
CA LEU A 157 12.75 23.40 16.98
C LEU A 157 13.66 23.36 15.75
N ARG A 158 14.72 24.18 15.67
CA ARG A 158 15.64 24.14 14.53
C ARG A 158 16.53 22.91 14.59
N LEU A 159 16.97 22.54 15.79
CA LEU A 159 17.69 21.29 16.00
C LEU A 159 16.80 20.08 15.66
N LEU A 160 15.54 20.09 16.10
CA LEU A 160 14.58 19.03 15.78
C LEU A 160 14.33 18.92 14.27
N GLN A 161 14.15 20.04 13.55
CA GLN A 161 14.00 20.01 12.09
C GLN A 161 15.20 19.38 11.39
N LYS A 162 16.43 19.78 11.77
CA LYS A 162 17.66 19.19 11.22
C LYS A 162 17.76 17.70 11.52
N ALA A 163 17.47 17.30 12.75
CA ALA A 163 17.48 15.89 13.15
C ALA A 163 16.44 15.09 12.34
N THR A 164 15.19 15.56 12.23
CA THR A 164 14.14 14.92 11.44
C THR A 164 14.52 14.81 9.97
N PHE A 165 15.14 15.84 9.38
CA PHE A 165 15.60 15.80 7.99
C PHE A 165 16.72 14.77 7.78
N ILE A 166 17.73 14.76 8.65
CA ILE A 166 18.86 13.81 8.55
C ILE A 166 18.40 12.37 8.78
N ILE A 167 17.59 12.14 9.82
CA ILE A 167 17.03 10.81 10.12
C ILE A 167 16.13 10.37 8.97
N GLY A 168 15.33 11.27 8.39
CA GLY A 168 14.48 10.95 7.24
C GLY A 168 15.25 10.54 6.00
N ILE A 169 16.36 11.23 5.69
CA ILE A 169 17.27 10.83 4.61
C ILE A 169 17.89 9.47 4.91
N ALA A 170 18.43 9.27 6.11
CA ALA A 170 19.05 8.00 6.49
C ALA A 170 18.05 6.84 6.42
N ALA A 171 16.83 7.02 6.93
CA ALA A 171 15.77 6.03 6.88
C ALA A 171 15.34 5.73 5.43
N SER A 172 15.29 6.74 4.56
CA SER A 172 14.98 6.55 3.13
C SER A 172 16.08 5.78 2.41
N ILE A 173 17.36 6.06 2.70
CA ILE A 173 18.51 5.32 2.17
C ILE A 173 18.48 3.87 2.65
N VAL A 174 18.25 3.64 3.94
CA VAL A 174 18.08 2.30 4.52
C VAL A 174 16.92 1.58 3.83
N ALA A 175 15.76 2.23 3.69
CA ALA A 175 14.63 1.65 2.97
C ALA A 175 15.06 1.25 1.55
N ILE A 176 15.73 2.11 0.77
CA ILE A 176 16.20 1.80 -0.58
C ILE A 176 17.20 0.63 -0.62
N ILE A 177 18.13 0.55 0.34
CA ILE A 177 19.18 -0.50 0.39
C ILE A 177 18.59 -1.85 0.83
N PHE A 178 17.72 -1.85 1.84
CA PHE A 178 17.15 -3.07 2.39
C PHE A 178 15.94 -3.58 1.60
N PHE A 179 15.33 -2.75 0.75
CA PHE A 179 14.23 -3.15 -0.15
C PHE A 179 14.62 -4.29 -1.12
N PRO A 180 15.71 -4.20 -1.92
CA PRO A 180 16.15 -5.29 -2.77
C PRO A 180 16.66 -6.49 -1.96
N VAL A 181 17.15 -6.28 -0.73
CA VAL A 181 17.60 -7.37 0.15
C VAL A 181 16.42 -8.17 0.66
N HIS A 182 15.31 -7.57 1.11
CA HIS A 182 14.13 -8.31 1.56
C HIS A 182 13.37 -8.94 0.39
N ALA A 183 13.21 -8.22 -0.73
CA ALA A 183 12.66 -8.79 -1.96
C ALA A 183 13.53 -9.93 -2.52
N GLY A 184 14.84 -9.90 -2.26
CA GLY A 184 15.79 -10.95 -2.61
C GLY A 184 15.86 -12.09 -1.58
N LEU A 185 15.70 -11.82 -0.28
CA LEU A 185 15.73 -12.81 0.80
C LEU A 185 14.44 -13.63 0.83
N GLU A 186 13.29 -13.00 0.61
CA GLU A 186 12.01 -13.69 0.45
C GLU A 186 12.05 -14.61 -0.78
N ASN A 187 12.65 -14.14 -1.88
CA ASN A 187 12.96 -14.94 -3.08
C ASN A 187 14.10 -15.97 -2.90
N SER A 188 14.87 -15.91 -1.81
CA SER A 188 15.95 -16.87 -1.52
C SER A 188 15.53 -17.94 -0.52
N ILE A 189 14.61 -17.60 0.39
CA ILE A 189 14.03 -18.52 1.39
C ILE A 189 12.84 -19.28 0.78
N THR A 190 12.03 -18.62 -0.07
CA THR A 190 11.19 -19.34 -1.03
C THR A 190 12.01 -19.57 -2.28
N LYS A 191 12.39 -20.81 -2.56
CA LYS A 191 12.90 -21.21 -3.88
C LYS A 191 11.76 -21.04 -4.90
N SER A 192 11.40 -19.80 -5.23
CA SER A 192 10.18 -19.48 -5.96
C SER A 192 10.40 -19.82 -7.42
N LEU A 193 9.67 -20.82 -7.86
CA LEU A 193 9.52 -21.13 -9.26
C LEU A 193 8.78 -19.91 -9.85
N GLY A 194 9.39 -19.19 -10.80
CA GLY A 194 8.94 -17.85 -11.18
C GLY A 194 7.46 -17.74 -11.59
N SER A 195 6.79 -16.66 -11.20
CA SER A 195 5.37 -16.42 -11.52
C SER A 195 5.10 -16.40 -13.04
N GLN A 196 3.93 -16.88 -13.46
CA GLN A 196 3.51 -16.93 -14.86
C GLN A 196 2.05 -16.51 -15.00
N SER A 197 1.71 -15.90 -16.14
CA SER A 197 0.34 -15.54 -16.52
C SER A 197 -0.08 -16.24 -17.81
N ARG A 198 -1.35 -16.65 -17.88
CA ARG A 198 -1.98 -17.27 -19.05
C ARG A 198 -3.42 -16.77 -19.21
N GLN A 199 -3.96 -16.91 -20.41
CA GLN A 199 -5.32 -16.47 -20.72
C GLN A 199 -6.13 -17.62 -21.33
N ILE A 200 -7.41 -17.69 -20.97
CA ILE A 200 -8.45 -18.52 -21.61
C ILE A 200 -9.63 -17.58 -21.88
N GLY A 201 -9.97 -17.34 -23.15
CA GLY A 201 -10.99 -16.35 -23.51
C GLY A 201 -10.69 -14.97 -22.91
N ASP A 202 -11.63 -14.42 -22.15
CA ASP A 202 -11.50 -13.12 -21.45
C ASP A 202 -11.04 -13.25 -19.98
N ILE A 203 -10.55 -14.43 -19.59
CA ILE A 203 -10.11 -14.74 -18.23
C ILE A 203 -8.58 -14.84 -18.20
N ILE A 204 -7.96 -14.04 -17.34
CA ILE A 204 -6.52 -14.03 -17.12
C ILE A 204 -6.22 -14.78 -15.82
N PHE A 205 -5.31 -15.74 -15.88
CA PHE A 205 -4.84 -16.55 -14.76
C PHE A 205 -3.37 -16.21 -14.47
N GLY A 206 -3.10 -15.56 -13.35
CA GLY A 206 -1.78 -15.47 -12.74
C GLY A 206 -1.56 -16.63 -11.78
N ALA A 207 -0.42 -17.31 -11.87
CA ALA A 207 -0.08 -18.44 -11.02
C ALA A 207 1.37 -18.35 -10.50
N THR A 208 1.54 -18.48 -9.18
CA THR A 208 2.83 -18.39 -8.50
C THR A 208 3.01 -19.57 -7.55
N PRO A 209 3.87 -20.55 -7.89
CA PRO A 209 4.15 -21.71 -7.04
C PRO A 209 5.16 -21.43 -5.90
N SER A 210 4.91 -22.03 -4.75
CA SER A 210 5.78 -22.05 -3.57
C SER A 210 5.73 -23.42 -2.88
N PHE A 211 6.71 -23.70 -2.02
CA PHE A 211 6.70 -24.90 -1.18
C PHE A 211 6.63 -24.51 0.29
N VAL A 212 5.61 -24.99 0.99
CA VAL A 212 5.39 -24.74 2.42
C VAL A 212 5.28 -26.11 3.10
N ASP A 213 6.20 -26.40 4.03
CA ASP A 213 6.27 -27.68 4.78
C ASP A 213 6.21 -28.93 3.88
N GLY A 214 6.80 -28.84 2.68
CA GLY A 214 6.83 -29.95 1.72
C GLY A 214 5.55 -30.12 0.90
N VAL A 215 4.54 -29.27 1.07
CA VAL A 215 3.35 -29.16 0.22
C VAL A 215 3.63 -28.14 -0.89
N LEU A 216 3.15 -28.42 -2.11
CA LEU A 216 3.19 -27.44 -3.20
C LEU A 216 1.95 -26.54 -3.06
N GLU A 217 2.17 -25.24 -2.93
CA GLU A 217 1.10 -24.24 -2.93
C GLU A 217 1.22 -23.40 -4.20
N ILE A 218 0.11 -23.19 -4.90
CA ILE A 218 0.06 -22.32 -6.08
C ILE A 218 -0.91 -21.20 -5.77
N SER A 219 -0.37 -20.00 -5.59
CA SER A 219 -1.17 -18.79 -5.43
C SER A 219 -1.69 -18.32 -6.78
N PHE A 220 -2.98 -17.99 -6.84
CA PHE A 220 -3.70 -17.57 -8.04
C PHE A 220 -4.25 -16.16 -7.92
N SER A 221 -4.15 -15.43 -9.04
CA SER A 221 -5.02 -14.29 -9.36
C SER A 221 -5.80 -14.62 -10.63
N ILE A 222 -7.10 -14.40 -10.61
CA ILE A 222 -8.01 -14.70 -11.71
C ILE A 222 -8.87 -13.49 -11.96
N ASP A 223 -8.74 -12.90 -13.14
CA ASP A 223 -9.35 -11.62 -13.45
C ASP A 223 -10.12 -11.73 -14.77
N THR A 224 -11.31 -11.15 -14.81
CA THR A 224 -12.10 -11.07 -16.03
C THR A 224 -12.99 -9.83 -16.06
N HIS A 225 -13.27 -9.35 -17.27
CA HIS A 225 -14.17 -8.19 -17.48
C HIS A 225 -15.52 -8.60 -18.07
N THR A 226 -15.56 -9.74 -18.78
CA THR A 226 -16.71 -10.23 -19.55
C THR A 226 -16.93 -11.73 -19.40
N GLY A 227 -15.94 -12.47 -18.90
CA GLY A 227 -16.02 -13.91 -18.66
C GLY A 227 -16.69 -14.25 -17.33
N SER A 228 -17.13 -15.51 -17.20
CA SER A 228 -17.66 -16.03 -15.92
C SER A 228 -16.54 -16.67 -15.12
N LEU A 229 -16.53 -16.40 -13.81
CA LEU A 229 -15.66 -17.06 -12.86
C LEU A 229 -16.39 -18.09 -12.00
N ASP A 230 -17.52 -18.65 -12.48
CA ASP A 230 -18.40 -19.56 -11.72
C ASP A 230 -17.86 -21.00 -11.59
N PHE A 231 -16.61 -21.24 -12.00
CA PHE A 231 -15.98 -22.55 -11.89
C PHE A 231 -15.33 -22.81 -10.52
N GLU A 232 -15.29 -24.08 -10.13
CA GLU A 232 -14.58 -24.55 -8.94
C GLU A 232 -13.10 -24.81 -9.27
N MET A 233 -12.19 -24.06 -8.62
CA MET A 233 -10.76 -24.10 -8.94
C MET A 233 -10.12 -25.48 -8.72
N ASP A 234 -10.59 -26.23 -7.72
CA ASP A 234 -10.13 -27.59 -7.43
C ASP A 234 -10.58 -28.61 -8.49
N LYS A 235 -11.67 -28.32 -9.23
CA LYS A 235 -12.20 -29.20 -10.29
C LYS A 235 -11.55 -28.98 -11.64
N VAL A 236 -11.20 -27.73 -11.95
CA VAL A 236 -10.65 -27.34 -13.26
C VAL A 236 -9.12 -27.45 -13.33
N SER A 237 -8.46 -27.74 -12.21
CA SER A 237 -7.00 -27.71 -12.11
C SER A 237 -6.41 -29.10 -11.89
N GLN A 238 -5.28 -29.39 -12.54
CA GLN A 238 -4.48 -30.59 -12.29
C GLN A 238 -3.00 -30.32 -12.55
N ILE A 239 -2.10 -31.03 -11.86
CA ILE A 239 -0.67 -31.00 -12.17
C ILE A 239 -0.20 -32.35 -12.74
N VAL A 240 0.82 -32.29 -13.59
CA VAL A 240 1.55 -33.45 -14.11
C VAL A 240 3.04 -33.26 -13.83
N ASP A 241 3.64 -34.20 -13.12
CA ASP A 241 5.07 -34.15 -12.77
C ASP A 241 5.99 -34.73 -13.88
N SER A 242 7.31 -34.65 -13.66
CA SER A 242 8.31 -35.15 -14.62
C SER A 242 8.24 -36.66 -14.88
N LYS A 243 7.63 -37.42 -13.97
CA LYS A 243 7.37 -38.86 -14.13
C LYS A 243 6.02 -39.14 -14.79
N LYS A 244 5.35 -38.10 -15.31
CA LYS A 244 4.00 -38.16 -15.91
C LYS A 244 2.91 -38.57 -14.91
N LYS A 245 3.16 -38.46 -13.60
CA LYS A 245 2.13 -38.68 -12.57
C LYS A 245 1.17 -37.50 -12.58
N ARG A 246 -0.13 -37.78 -12.75
CA ARG A 246 -1.20 -36.78 -12.62
C ARG A 246 -1.61 -36.66 -11.16
N MET A 247 -1.86 -35.44 -10.70
CA MET A 247 -2.24 -35.16 -9.33
C MET A 247 -3.33 -34.09 -9.33
N LEU A 248 -4.39 -34.33 -8.57
CA LEU A 248 -5.46 -33.37 -8.33
C LEU A 248 -5.11 -32.48 -7.13
N PRO A 249 -5.74 -31.30 -7.03
CA PRO A 249 -5.61 -30.44 -5.87
C PRO A 249 -6.10 -31.14 -4.60
N LEU A 250 -5.42 -30.90 -3.49
CA LEU A 250 -5.86 -31.29 -2.15
C LEU A 250 -6.97 -30.37 -1.66
N GLU A 251 -6.84 -29.07 -1.93
CA GLU A 251 -7.76 -28.04 -1.44
C GLU A 251 -7.60 -26.75 -2.26
N TRP A 252 -8.71 -26.00 -2.39
CA TRP A 252 -8.72 -24.59 -2.76
C TRP A 252 -9.05 -23.75 -1.52
N ASN A 253 -8.13 -22.88 -1.13
CA ASN A 253 -8.37 -21.88 -0.09
C ASN A 253 -8.35 -20.49 -0.73
N GLY A 254 -9.54 -19.95 -1.02
CA GLY A 254 -9.66 -18.68 -1.73
C GLY A 254 -11.10 -18.27 -2.02
N SER A 255 -11.27 -17.31 -2.91
CA SER A 255 -12.58 -16.80 -3.33
C SER A 255 -13.49 -17.92 -3.84
N ALA A 256 -14.75 -17.90 -3.40
CA ALA A 256 -15.82 -18.75 -3.92
C ALA A 256 -16.03 -18.50 -5.43
N PRO A 257 -16.73 -19.41 -6.15
CA PRO A 257 -17.12 -19.18 -7.54
C PRO A 257 -17.91 -17.88 -7.74
N GLY A 258 -17.68 -17.22 -8.87
CA GLY A 258 -18.35 -15.97 -9.28
C GLY A 258 -17.53 -14.70 -9.07
N GLY A 259 -18.17 -13.55 -9.30
CA GLY A 259 -17.52 -12.24 -9.31
C GLY A 259 -16.72 -11.97 -10.59
N HIS A 260 -15.88 -10.94 -10.58
CA HIS A 260 -15.00 -10.55 -11.70
C HIS A 260 -13.50 -10.59 -11.35
N HIS A 261 -13.17 -10.83 -10.08
CA HIS A 261 -11.81 -11.00 -9.56
C HIS A 261 -11.83 -12.10 -8.48
N ARG A 262 -10.94 -13.09 -8.59
CA ARG A 262 -10.78 -14.16 -7.61
C ARG A 262 -9.31 -14.36 -7.27
N LYS A 263 -9.01 -14.58 -6.00
CA LYS A 263 -7.66 -14.87 -5.50
C LYS A 263 -7.72 -16.07 -4.55
N GLY A 264 -6.66 -16.86 -4.51
CA GLY A 264 -6.62 -18.03 -3.63
C GLY A 264 -5.42 -18.93 -3.84
N ILE A 265 -5.34 -19.99 -3.05
CA ILE A 265 -4.23 -20.94 -3.05
C ILE A 265 -4.77 -22.34 -3.36
N LEU A 266 -4.23 -22.97 -4.40
CA LEU A 266 -4.39 -24.41 -4.62
C LEU A 266 -3.24 -25.17 -3.98
N ARG A 267 -3.55 -26.18 -3.19
CA ARG A 267 -2.55 -27.03 -2.53
C ARG A 267 -2.46 -28.36 -3.24
N PHE A 268 -1.24 -28.86 -3.47
CA PHE A 268 -0.97 -30.16 -4.07
C PHE A 268 0.07 -30.90 -3.24
N SER A 269 0.06 -32.24 -3.30
CA SER A 269 1.21 -32.99 -2.78
C SER A 269 2.47 -32.65 -3.59
N LYS A 270 3.66 -32.86 -3.00
CA LYS A 270 4.94 -32.58 -3.65
C LYS A 270 5.11 -33.34 -4.98
N PRO A 271 5.35 -32.65 -6.12
CA PRO A 271 5.63 -33.30 -7.39
C PRO A 271 7.07 -33.85 -7.45
N ASN A 272 7.31 -34.84 -8.30
CA ASN A 272 8.67 -35.29 -8.60
C ASN A 272 9.31 -34.36 -9.65
N GLY A 273 10.22 -33.49 -9.22
CA GLY A 273 10.98 -32.62 -10.13
C GLY A 273 10.13 -31.53 -10.78
N SER A 274 10.30 -31.34 -12.09
CA SER A 274 9.52 -30.39 -12.87
C SER A 274 8.04 -30.77 -12.91
N PHE A 275 7.17 -29.79 -13.06
CA PHE A 275 5.73 -30.02 -13.16
C PHE A 275 5.07 -29.02 -14.11
N THR A 276 3.94 -29.44 -14.67
CA THR A 276 3.06 -28.62 -15.48
C THR A 276 1.68 -28.60 -14.85
N LEU A 277 1.18 -27.42 -14.54
CA LEU A 277 -0.20 -27.17 -14.14
C LEU A 277 -1.05 -26.99 -15.39
N TYR A 278 -2.22 -27.63 -15.41
CA TYR A 278 -3.24 -27.47 -16.43
C TYR A 278 -4.49 -26.90 -15.79
N ILE A 279 -5.11 -25.95 -16.49
CA ILE A 279 -6.45 -25.43 -16.17
C ILE A 279 -7.32 -25.71 -17.39
N THR A 280 -8.44 -26.38 -17.18
CA THR A 280 -9.39 -26.75 -18.23
C THR A 280 -10.77 -26.25 -17.87
N LEU A 281 -11.28 -25.31 -18.67
CA LEU A 281 -12.64 -24.81 -18.62
C LEU A 281 -13.43 -25.40 -19.79
N ASP A 282 -14.74 -25.18 -19.81
CA ASP A 282 -15.61 -25.66 -20.89
C ASP A 282 -15.27 -25.04 -22.25
N ASP A 283 -14.75 -23.81 -22.25
CA ASP A 283 -14.46 -22.99 -23.43
C ASP A 283 -12.97 -22.97 -23.83
N GLY A 284 -12.10 -23.63 -23.07
CA GLY A 284 -10.68 -23.69 -23.40
C GLY A 284 -9.79 -24.23 -22.29
N SER A 285 -8.48 -24.29 -22.55
CA SER A 285 -7.50 -24.75 -21.57
C SER A 285 -6.20 -23.97 -21.66
N THR A 286 -5.47 -23.93 -20.55
CA THR A 286 -4.12 -23.37 -20.52
C THR A 286 -3.19 -24.15 -19.62
N SER A 287 -1.90 -23.87 -19.72
CA SER A 287 -0.89 -24.55 -18.90
C SER A 287 0.30 -23.66 -18.50
N PHE A 288 0.84 -24.00 -17.34
CA PHE A 288 1.98 -23.33 -16.71
C PHE A 288 3.04 -24.37 -16.39
N LYS A 289 4.31 -24.09 -16.67
CA LYS A 289 5.39 -25.06 -16.54
C LYS A 289 6.52 -24.52 -15.68
N TRP A 290 6.94 -25.31 -14.70
CA TRP A 290 7.99 -24.93 -13.76
C TRP A 290 8.99 -26.06 -13.50
N GLY A 291 10.22 -25.70 -13.13
CA GLY A 291 11.28 -26.63 -12.74
C GLY A 291 12.11 -27.20 -13.91
N GLY A 292 12.27 -26.43 -15.00
CA GLY A 292 13.20 -26.75 -16.08
C GLY A 292 14.66 -26.54 -15.68
#